data_AF-A0A8B8JB11-F1
#
_entry.id   AF-A0A8B8JB11-F1
#
_cell.length_a   1.000
_cell.length_b   1.000
_cell.length_c   1.000
_cell.angle_alpha   90.00
_cell.angle_beta   90.00
_cell.angle_gamma   90.00
#
_symmetry.space_group_name_H-M   'P 1'
#
loop_
_entity.id
_entity.type
_entity.pdbx_description
1 polymer ?
#
loop_
_entity_poly.entity_id
_entity_poly.type
_entity_poly.pdbx_seq_one_letter_code
_entity_poly.pdbx_strand_id
1 'polypeptide(L)'
;MASATLLASPKTTPHPSPFLQQGKGRDAVYVAAVPLRAAKGPSQMLMSAAYSLGLWDLQHFMVIIKPDPSRPQAFVFDFQPQDPENVYTAVAALSGWKIPGVIRRRTLRRIPISRCWFVGFSINDGVDSAIKFNEVWSTDLIVGKRDCRHYTNGLVEHLTGEPHALECLRETSNG
;
A
#
# COMPACT_ATOMS: atom_id res chain seq x y z
N MET A 1 -10.24 -68.82 -12.38
CA MET A 1 -9.64 -67.84 -13.32
C MET A 1 -10.51 -66.60 -13.32
N ALA A 2 -10.24 -65.64 -12.44
CA ALA A 2 -10.92 -64.35 -12.40
C ALA A 2 -9.84 -63.27 -12.28
N SER A 3 -9.70 -62.47 -13.33
CA SER A 3 -8.70 -61.40 -13.44
C SER A 3 -9.37 -60.09 -13.02
N ALA A 4 -8.86 -59.47 -11.96
CA ALA A 4 -9.32 -58.16 -11.51
C ALA A 4 -8.42 -57.07 -12.11
N THR A 5 -8.97 -56.27 -13.03
CA THR A 5 -8.27 -55.12 -13.61
C THR A 5 -8.39 -53.92 -12.66
N LEU A 6 -7.28 -53.54 -12.04
CA LEU A 6 -7.11 -52.30 -11.29
C LEU A 6 -7.08 -51.11 -12.26
N LEU A 7 -8.12 -50.28 -12.27
CA LEU A 7 -8.10 -48.97 -12.92
C LEU A 7 -7.43 -47.95 -12.01
N ALA A 8 -6.24 -47.47 -12.41
CA ALA A 8 -5.55 -46.37 -11.75
C ALA A 8 -6.27 -45.05 -12.05
N SER A 9 -6.65 -44.30 -11.01
CA SER A 9 -7.17 -42.94 -11.14
C SER A 9 -6.08 -41.98 -11.64
N PRO A 10 -6.41 -41.03 -12.53
CA PRO A 10 -5.43 -40.07 -13.02
C PRO A 10 -4.99 -39.13 -11.90
N LYS A 11 -3.68 -38.97 -11.74
CA LYS A 11 -3.06 -37.94 -10.88
C LYS A 11 -3.50 -36.56 -11.38
N THR A 12 -4.39 -35.91 -10.66
CA THR A 12 -4.69 -34.49 -10.82
C THR A 12 -3.42 -33.69 -10.50
N THR A 13 -2.74 -33.21 -11.54
CA THR A 13 -1.72 -32.17 -11.40
C THR A 13 -2.39 -30.92 -10.85
N PRO A 14 -1.85 -30.28 -9.80
CA PRO A 14 -2.41 -29.03 -9.28
C PRO A 14 -2.28 -27.97 -10.37
N HIS A 15 -3.41 -27.57 -10.95
CA HIS A 15 -3.48 -26.40 -11.82
C HIS A 15 -3.09 -25.17 -10.98
N PRO A 16 -2.07 -24.38 -11.38
CA PRO A 16 -1.75 -23.16 -10.68
C PRO A 16 -2.94 -22.21 -10.79
N SER A 17 -3.35 -21.63 -9.65
CA SER A 17 -4.46 -20.70 -9.53
C SER A 17 -4.38 -19.61 -10.61
N PRO A 18 -5.51 -19.20 -11.25
CA PRO A 18 -5.52 -18.26 -12.37
C PRO A 18 -4.78 -16.94 -12.10
N PHE A 19 -4.73 -16.50 -10.83
CA PHE A 19 -3.95 -15.33 -10.38
C PHE A 19 -2.44 -15.43 -10.61
N LEU A 20 -1.86 -16.63 -10.57
CA LEU A 20 -0.41 -16.84 -10.70
C LEU A 20 0.07 -16.80 -12.15
N GLN A 21 -0.82 -17.01 -13.13
CA GLN A 21 -0.46 -16.94 -14.55
C GLN A 21 -0.49 -15.50 -15.10
N GLN A 22 -1.28 -14.61 -14.49
CA GLN A 22 -1.45 -13.23 -14.96
C GLN A 22 -0.29 -12.30 -14.60
N GLY A 23 0.54 -12.68 -13.61
CA GLY A 23 1.63 -11.86 -13.08
C GLY A 23 3.04 -12.21 -13.54
N LYS A 24 3.21 -13.16 -14.47
CA LYS A 24 4.55 -13.63 -14.87
C LYS A 24 5.31 -12.49 -15.56
N GLY A 25 6.40 -12.02 -14.93
CA GLY A 25 7.22 -10.90 -15.41
C GLY A 25 6.66 -9.50 -15.12
N ARG A 26 5.63 -9.37 -14.27
CA ARG A 26 5.06 -8.08 -13.85
C ARG A 26 5.36 -7.81 -12.38
N ASP A 27 5.44 -6.53 -12.02
CA ASP A 27 5.71 -6.15 -10.64
C ASP A 27 4.43 -6.31 -9.80
N ALA A 28 4.54 -6.95 -8.64
CA ALA A 28 3.43 -7.10 -7.71
C ALA A 28 3.26 -5.82 -6.89
N VAL A 29 2.04 -5.30 -6.85
CA VAL A 29 1.66 -4.08 -6.13
C VAL A 29 0.89 -4.44 -4.86
N TYR A 30 1.32 -3.88 -3.74
CA TYR A 30 0.71 -4.03 -2.44
C TYR A 30 0.42 -2.66 -1.85
N VAL A 31 -0.58 -2.60 -0.99
CA VAL A 31 -0.83 -1.46 -0.10
C VAL A 31 -0.53 -1.91 1.31
N ALA A 32 0.24 -1.11 2.04
CA ALA A 32 0.49 -1.32 3.45
C ALA A 32 -0.02 -0.14 4.27
N ALA A 33 -0.46 -0.43 5.49
CA ALA A 33 -0.89 0.57 6.45
C ALA A 33 -0.07 0.46 7.73
N VAL A 34 0.48 1.60 8.15
CA VAL A 34 1.13 1.73 9.46
C VAL A 34 0.33 2.69 10.33
N PRO A 35 0.29 2.48 11.65
CA PRO A 35 -0.19 3.54 12.53
C PRO A 35 0.68 4.78 12.34
N LEU A 36 0.07 5.96 12.28
CA LEU A 36 0.83 7.20 12.35
C LEU A 36 1.70 7.17 13.63
N ARG A 37 2.95 7.63 13.54
CA ARG A 37 3.80 7.77 14.72
C ARG A 37 3.60 9.18 15.25
N ALA A 38 3.19 9.31 16.51
CA ALA A 38 3.08 10.61 17.17
C ALA A 38 4.47 11.24 17.34
N ALA A 39 4.53 12.57 17.22
CA ALA A 39 5.68 13.35 17.65
C ALA A 39 6.01 13.02 19.13
N LYS A 40 7.29 12.86 19.46
CA LYS A 40 7.73 12.60 20.83
C LYS A 40 7.44 13.85 21.69
N GLY A 41 6.71 13.72 22.80
CA GLY A 41 6.48 14.81 23.76
C GLY A 41 5.01 14.97 24.20
N PRO A 42 4.64 16.09 24.84
CA PRO A 42 3.27 16.33 25.37
C PRO A 42 2.17 16.30 24.29
N SER A 43 2.52 16.53 23.02
CA SER A 43 1.64 16.38 21.85
C SER A 43 1.23 14.91 21.59
N GLN A 44 1.94 13.94 22.16
CA GLN A 44 1.57 12.53 22.17
C GLN A 44 0.22 12.31 22.85
N MET A 45 -0.14 13.09 23.88
CA MET A 45 -1.40 12.91 24.62
C MET A 45 -2.63 13.30 23.78
N LEU A 46 -2.56 14.43 23.08
CA LEU A 46 -3.63 14.89 22.17
C LEU A 46 -3.82 13.92 20.99
N MET A 47 -2.72 13.44 20.40
CA MET A 47 -2.80 12.42 19.35
C MET A 47 -3.28 11.07 19.92
N SER A 48 -2.91 10.68 21.15
CA SER A 48 -3.36 9.44 21.83
C SER A 48 -4.86 9.40 22.13
N ALA A 49 -5.47 10.55 22.38
CA ALA A 49 -6.92 10.68 22.49
C ALA A 49 -7.60 10.43 21.14
N ALA A 50 -7.05 10.92 20.04
CA ALA A 50 -7.51 10.57 18.69
C ALA A 50 -7.26 9.07 18.38
N TYR A 51 -6.09 8.51 18.75
CA TYR A 51 -5.76 7.08 18.56
C TYR A 51 -6.72 6.13 19.27
N SER A 52 -7.26 6.52 20.42
CA SER A 52 -8.17 5.68 21.23
C SER A 52 -9.55 5.51 20.58
N LEU A 53 -9.85 6.23 19.50
CA LEU A 53 -11.11 6.12 18.76
C LEU A 53 -11.08 5.09 17.62
N GLY A 54 -9.94 4.42 17.35
CA GLY A 54 -9.92 3.22 16.50
C GLY A 54 -10.36 3.42 15.04
N LEU A 55 -10.37 4.65 14.54
CA LEU A 55 -10.86 4.93 13.19
C LEU A 55 -9.78 4.63 12.14
N TRP A 56 -10.19 3.93 11.08
CA TRP A 56 -9.44 3.73 9.83
C TRP A 56 -8.79 5.03 9.30
N ASP A 57 -9.34 6.18 9.69
CA ASP A 57 -8.85 7.53 9.36
C ASP A 57 -7.50 7.92 9.95
N LEU A 58 -6.94 7.17 10.91
CA LEU A 58 -5.63 7.47 11.52
C LEU A 58 -4.49 6.57 11.02
N GLN A 59 -4.73 5.85 9.92
CA GLN A 59 -3.72 5.00 9.29
C GLN A 59 -2.93 5.79 8.23
N HIS A 60 -1.62 5.57 8.21
CA HIS A 60 -0.78 6.03 7.11
C HIS A 60 -0.64 4.91 6.08
N PHE A 61 -1.12 5.18 4.87
CA PHE A 61 -1.06 4.25 3.75
C PHE A 61 0.16 4.52 2.87
N MET A 62 0.74 3.44 2.35
CA MET A 62 1.87 3.45 1.44
C MET A 62 1.72 2.35 0.39
N VAL A 63 2.31 2.57 -0.78
CA VAL A 63 2.35 1.59 -1.86
C VAL A 63 3.67 0.86 -1.83
N ILE A 64 3.64 -0.47 -1.94
CA ILE A 64 4.82 -1.30 -2.04
C ILE A 64 4.81 -2.01 -3.39
N ILE A 65 5.86 -1.82 -4.17
CA ILE A 65 6.09 -2.48 -5.45
C ILE A 65 7.16 -3.52 -5.22
N LYS A 66 6.81 -4.79 -5.45
CA LYS A 66 7.74 -5.92 -5.43
C LYS A 66 7.99 -6.33 -6.89
N PRO A 67 9.14 -5.99 -7.44
CA PRO A 67 9.52 -6.48 -8.76
C PRO A 67 9.63 -8.00 -8.80
N ASP A 68 9.81 -8.53 -10.02
CA ASP A 68 9.98 -9.96 -10.30
C ASP A 68 10.79 -10.70 -9.20
N PRO A 69 10.44 -11.95 -8.83
CA PRO A 69 11.09 -12.69 -7.73
C PRO A 69 12.61 -12.79 -7.81
N SER A 70 13.21 -12.63 -8.99
CA SER A 70 14.67 -12.53 -9.18
C SER A 70 15.29 -11.29 -8.51
N ARG A 71 14.50 -10.25 -8.23
CA ARG A 71 14.94 -9.02 -7.56
C ARG A 71 14.67 -9.10 -6.05
N PRO A 72 15.72 -8.97 -5.21
CA PRO A 72 15.60 -9.20 -3.77
C PRO A 72 14.96 -8.06 -2.98
N GLN A 73 14.66 -6.92 -3.62
CA GLN A 73 14.22 -5.70 -2.95
C GLN A 73 12.84 -5.27 -3.45
N ALA A 74 11.99 -4.85 -2.52
CA ALA A 74 10.76 -4.14 -2.80
C ALA A 74 10.97 -2.63 -2.60
N PHE A 75 10.19 -1.83 -3.31
CA PHE A 75 10.21 -0.38 -3.23
C PHE A 75 8.94 0.11 -2.56
N VAL A 76 9.08 1.06 -1.66
CA VAL A 76 7.95 1.68 -0.95
C VAL A 76 7.88 3.13 -1.33
N PHE A 77 6.67 3.57 -1.61
CA PHE A 77 6.32 4.94 -1.93
C PHE A 77 5.29 5.42 -0.91
N ASP A 78 5.62 6.48 -0.20
CA ASP A 78 4.70 7.13 0.74
C ASP A 78 4.69 8.66 0.58
N PHE A 79 3.55 9.28 0.89
CA PHE A 79 3.38 10.73 0.87
C PHE A 79 3.02 11.22 2.27
N GLN A 80 3.89 12.05 2.85
CA GLN A 80 3.81 12.47 4.25
C GLN A 80 4.19 13.95 4.40
N PRO A 81 3.88 14.60 5.54
CA PRO A 81 4.41 15.92 5.85
C PRO A 81 5.94 15.93 5.74
N GLN A 82 6.52 17.04 5.28
CA GLN A 82 7.97 17.18 5.20
C GLN A 82 8.63 17.03 6.57
N ASP A 83 8.00 17.61 7.59
CA ASP A 83 8.42 17.54 9.00
C ASP A 83 7.24 17.07 9.87
N PRO A 84 7.02 15.74 9.98
CA PRO A 84 5.88 15.18 10.70
C PRO A 84 6.03 15.26 12.23
N GLU A 85 7.23 15.51 12.75
CA GLU A 85 7.48 15.59 14.20
C GLU A 85 7.30 17.02 14.74
N ASN A 86 7.24 18.01 13.86
CA ASN A 86 7.03 19.40 14.22
C ASN A 86 5.58 19.69 14.63
N VAL A 87 5.42 20.24 15.83
CA VAL A 87 4.13 20.54 16.43
C VAL A 87 3.33 21.55 15.60
N TYR A 88 3.99 22.55 15.00
CA TYR A 88 3.31 23.51 14.12
C TYR A 88 2.77 22.85 12.86
N THR A 89 3.55 21.92 12.26
CA THR A 89 3.08 21.11 11.12
C THR A 89 1.86 20.29 11.51
N ALA A 90 1.87 19.65 12.68
CA ALA A 90 0.75 18.86 13.18
C ALA A 90 -0.51 19.72 13.43
N VAL A 91 -0.38 20.87 14.09
CA VAL A 91 -1.50 21.78 14.36
C VAL A 91 -2.07 22.34 13.05
N ALA A 92 -1.21 22.77 12.11
CA ALA A 92 -1.64 23.25 10.81
C ALA A 92 -2.38 22.16 10.02
N ALA A 93 -1.84 20.93 9.98
CA ALA A 93 -2.46 19.80 9.30
C ALA A 93 -3.86 19.49 9.87
N LEU A 94 -3.99 19.44 11.21
CA LEU A 94 -5.26 19.19 11.89
C LEU A 94 -6.26 20.33 11.71
N SER A 95 -5.78 21.57 11.53
CA SER A 95 -6.62 22.74 11.24
C SER A 95 -7.08 22.78 9.76
N GLY A 96 -6.69 21.80 8.94
CA GLY A 96 -7.02 21.75 7.52
C GLY A 96 -6.18 22.69 6.66
N TRP A 97 -5.09 23.23 7.21
CA TRP A 97 -4.20 24.13 6.47
C TRP A 97 -3.35 23.34 5.48
N LYS A 98 -2.94 24.03 4.41
CA LYS A 98 -1.99 23.53 3.45
C LYS A 98 -0.59 23.53 4.07
N ILE A 99 0.07 22.38 4.07
CA ILE A 99 1.43 22.21 4.58
C ILE A 99 2.36 21.58 3.54
N PRO A 100 3.68 21.78 3.64
CA PRO A 100 4.64 21.10 2.78
C PRO A 100 4.60 19.57 2.98
N GLY A 101 4.34 18.84 1.90
CA GLY A 101 4.44 17.40 1.82
C GLY A 101 5.71 16.95 1.11
N VAL A 102 6.04 15.67 1.29
CA VAL A 102 7.16 15.01 0.62
C VAL A 102 6.74 13.61 0.21
N ILE A 103 7.08 13.22 -1.01
CA ILE A 103 7.00 11.82 -1.44
C ILE A 103 8.33 11.17 -1.09
N ARG A 104 8.33 10.10 -0.28
CA ARG A 104 9.54 9.34 0.00
C ARG A 104 9.50 8.01 -0.72
N ARG A 105 10.66 7.66 -1.25
CA ARG A 105 10.97 6.33 -1.79
C ARG A 105 11.97 5.65 -0.87
N ARG A 106 11.65 4.43 -0.41
CA ARG A 106 12.58 3.59 0.36
C ARG A 106 12.59 2.15 -0.17
N THR A 107 13.63 1.39 0.15
CA THR A 107 13.71 -0.03 -0.18
C THR A 107 13.40 -0.89 1.04
N LEU A 108 12.79 -2.05 0.80
CA LEU A 108 12.54 -3.08 1.79
C LEU A 108 13.13 -4.41 1.31
N ARG A 109 13.75 -5.15 2.22
CA ARG A 109 14.20 -6.53 1.96
C ARG A 109 13.04 -7.54 1.98
N ARG A 110 11.98 -7.24 2.73
CA ARG A 110 10.81 -8.10 2.90
C ARG A 110 9.54 -7.27 2.94
N ILE A 111 8.48 -7.82 2.38
CA ILE A 111 7.13 -7.24 2.46
C ILE A 111 6.61 -7.38 3.89
N PRO A 112 5.96 -6.35 4.46
CA PRO A 112 5.34 -6.45 5.77
C PRO A 112 4.31 -7.59 5.81
N ILE A 113 4.31 -8.35 6.92
CA ILE A 113 3.43 -9.52 7.11
C ILE A 113 2.03 -9.08 7.60
N SER A 114 1.98 -7.99 8.37
CA SER A 114 0.75 -7.43 8.93
C SER A 114 0.31 -6.17 8.20
N ARG A 115 -1.01 -5.97 8.07
CA ARG A 115 -1.61 -4.74 7.49
C ARG A 115 -1.01 -4.40 6.12
N CYS A 116 -0.84 -5.43 5.31
CA CYS A 116 -0.30 -5.37 3.97
C CYS A 116 -1.17 -6.25 3.09
N TRP A 117 -1.69 -5.68 2.01
CA TRP A 117 -2.65 -6.33 1.13
C TRP A 117 -2.13 -6.29 -0.30
N PHE A 118 -2.18 -7.43 -0.96
CA PHE A 118 -1.92 -7.51 -2.39
C PHE A 118 -3.09 -6.87 -3.14
N VAL A 119 -2.78 -5.98 -4.08
CA VAL A 119 -3.80 -5.31 -4.89
C VAL A 119 -3.82 -5.90 -6.30
N GLY A 120 -2.67 -6.06 -6.93
CA GLY A 120 -2.59 -6.53 -8.30
C GLY A 120 -1.19 -6.49 -8.88
N PHE A 121 -1.10 -6.69 -10.19
CA PHE A 121 0.15 -6.59 -10.93
C PHE A 121 0.19 -5.27 -11.70
N SER A 122 1.37 -4.66 -11.80
CA SER A 122 1.57 -3.47 -12.59
C SER A 122 1.31 -3.75 -14.08
N ILE A 123 0.70 -2.78 -14.76
CA ILE A 123 0.46 -2.84 -16.22
C ILE A 123 1.78 -2.67 -16.98
N ASN A 124 2.63 -1.76 -16.50
CA ASN A 124 3.96 -1.44 -17.04
C ASN A 124 5.06 -1.75 -15.99
N ASP A 125 6.30 -1.30 -16.22
CA ASP A 125 7.33 -1.30 -15.18
C ASP A 125 6.84 -0.47 -13.98
N GLY A 126 6.58 -1.13 -12.86
CA GLY A 126 5.89 -0.52 -11.74
C GLY A 126 6.74 0.55 -11.06
N VAL A 127 8.06 0.33 -10.98
CA VAL A 127 8.98 1.26 -10.32
C VAL A 127 9.14 2.54 -11.16
N ASP A 128 9.37 2.41 -12.46
CA ASP A 128 9.51 3.55 -13.36
C ASP A 128 8.20 4.33 -13.51
N SER A 129 7.06 3.62 -13.59
CA SER A 129 5.73 4.26 -13.57
C SER A 129 5.49 5.04 -12.28
N ALA A 130 5.86 4.49 -11.12
CA ALA A 130 5.73 5.21 -9.85
C ALA A 130 6.63 6.46 -9.78
N ILE A 131 7.84 6.38 -10.34
CA ILE A 131 8.74 7.55 -10.43
C ILE A 131 8.09 8.65 -11.28
N LYS A 132 7.59 8.33 -12.46
CA LYS A 132 6.90 9.28 -13.35
C LYS A 132 5.65 9.88 -12.72
N PHE A 133 4.87 9.07 -12.02
CA PHE A 133 3.71 9.55 -11.26
C PHE A 133 4.12 10.59 -10.20
N ASN A 134 5.24 10.38 -9.52
CA ASN A 134 5.72 11.29 -8.48
C ASN A 134 6.19 12.64 -9.03
N GLU A 135 6.69 12.70 -10.27
CA GLU A 135 7.15 13.94 -10.90
C GLU A 135 6.03 14.95 -11.09
N VAL A 136 4.79 14.47 -11.29
CA VAL A 136 3.61 15.32 -11.54
C VAL A 136 2.72 15.49 -10.30
N TRP A 137 3.01 14.78 -9.20
CA TRP A 137 2.20 14.85 -8.00
C TRP A 137 2.44 16.14 -7.22
N SER A 138 1.37 16.87 -6.91
CA SER A 138 1.45 18.09 -6.10
C SER A 138 1.81 17.77 -4.65
N THR A 139 2.90 18.37 -4.16
CA THR A 139 3.42 18.19 -2.80
C THR A 139 2.77 19.12 -1.76
N ASP A 140 1.76 19.91 -2.16
CA ASP A 140 0.91 20.64 -1.22
C ASP A 140 -0.01 19.66 -0.49
N LEU A 141 0.35 19.28 0.74
CA LEU A 141 -0.39 18.32 1.55
C LEU A 141 -1.55 19.01 2.29
N ILE A 142 -2.75 18.44 2.13
CA ILE A 142 -3.96 18.87 2.83
C ILE A 142 -4.67 17.62 3.35
N VAL A 143 -4.78 17.51 4.68
CA VAL A 143 -5.46 16.36 5.32
C VAL A 143 -6.90 16.25 4.81
N GLY A 144 -7.28 15.05 4.35
CA GLY A 144 -8.62 14.76 3.83
C GLY A 144 -8.89 15.23 2.40
N LYS A 145 -7.95 15.91 1.72
CA LYS A 145 -8.12 16.37 0.32
C LYS A 145 -6.96 15.99 -0.59
N ARG A 146 -5.73 16.00 -0.06
CA ARG A 146 -4.50 15.64 -0.76
C ARG A 146 -3.49 15.15 0.27
N ASP A 147 -3.72 13.93 0.74
CA ASP A 147 -2.92 13.27 1.76
C ASP A 147 -2.47 11.87 1.31
N CYS A 148 -1.90 11.09 2.22
CA CYS A 148 -1.41 9.74 1.92
C CYS A 148 -2.46 8.81 1.30
N ARG A 149 -3.76 9.00 1.61
CA ARG A 149 -4.84 8.15 1.09
C ARG A 149 -5.07 8.44 -0.39
N HIS A 150 -5.14 9.71 -0.72
CA HIS A 150 -5.31 10.19 -2.10
C HIS A 150 -4.10 9.79 -2.96
N TYR A 151 -2.89 9.96 -2.42
CA TYR A 151 -1.66 9.53 -3.08
C TYR A 151 -1.67 8.00 -3.32
N THR A 152 -2.04 7.22 -2.30
CA THR A 152 -2.08 5.76 -2.41
C THR A 152 -3.09 5.30 -3.45
N ASN A 153 -4.32 5.82 -3.42
CA ASN A 153 -5.34 5.49 -4.42
C ASN A 153 -4.88 5.87 -5.84
N GLY A 154 -4.39 7.10 -6.04
CA GLY A 154 -3.95 7.57 -7.35
C GLY A 154 -2.75 6.78 -7.90
N LEU A 155 -1.78 6.43 -7.04
CA LEU A 155 -0.65 5.62 -7.46
C LEU A 155 -1.07 4.18 -7.78
N VAL A 156 -1.95 3.57 -6.98
CA VAL A 156 -2.45 2.21 -7.25
C VAL A 156 -3.24 2.17 -8.55
N GLU A 157 -4.14 3.13 -8.76
CA GLU A 157 -4.90 3.27 -10.00
C GLU A 157 -3.97 3.44 -11.21
N HIS A 158 -2.94 4.30 -11.08
CA HIS A 158 -1.94 4.49 -12.14
C HIS A 158 -1.16 3.21 -12.48
N LEU A 159 -0.85 2.38 -11.46
CA LEU A 159 -0.05 1.17 -11.64
C LEU A 159 -0.85 -0.02 -12.14
N THR A 160 -2.07 -0.19 -11.63
CA THR A 160 -2.85 -1.43 -11.77
C THR A 160 -4.14 -1.25 -12.57
N GLY A 161 -4.60 0.00 -12.73
CA GLY A 161 -5.92 0.31 -13.28
C GLY A 161 -7.07 0.14 -12.28
N GLU A 162 -6.79 -0.28 -11.04
CA GLU A 162 -7.81 -0.46 -10.00
C GLU A 162 -8.08 0.87 -9.27
N PRO A 163 -9.27 1.47 -9.45
CA PRO A 163 -9.63 2.68 -8.72
C PRO A 163 -10.04 2.32 -7.29
N HIS A 164 -10.05 3.32 -6.39
CA HIS A 164 -10.64 3.19 -5.04
C HIS A 164 -10.06 2.04 -4.17
N ALA A 165 -8.80 1.66 -4.39
CA ALA A 165 -8.18 0.52 -3.71
C ALA A 165 -8.33 0.53 -2.18
N LEU A 166 -8.21 1.69 -1.53
CA LEU A 166 -8.37 1.79 -0.07
C LEU A 166 -9.81 1.53 0.41
N GLU A 167 -10.81 1.85 -0.40
CA GLU A 167 -12.23 1.58 -0.08
C GLU A 167 -12.50 0.07 -0.18
N CYS A 168 -12.04 -0.58 -1.26
CA CYS A 168 -12.11 -2.03 -1.43
C CYS A 168 -11.41 -2.80 -0.28
N LEU A 169 -10.25 -2.32 0.16
CA LEU A 169 -9.52 -2.90 1.30
C LEU A 169 -10.27 -2.70 2.63
N ARG A 170 -10.96 -1.58 2.80
CA ARG A 170 -11.77 -1.32 4.00
C ARG A 170 -12.98 -2.26 4.07
N GLU A 171 -13.63 -2.52 2.94
CA GLU A 171 -14.75 -3.49 2.88
C GLU A 171 -14.27 -4.91 3.19
N THR A 172 -13.13 -5.31 2.62
CA THR A 172 -12.55 -6.65 2.82
C THR A 172 -12.06 -6.89 4.26
N SER A 173 -11.73 -5.83 5.00
CA SER A 173 -11.25 -5.93 6.38
C SER A 173 -12.35 -5.83 7.44
N ASN A 174 -13.54 -5.38 7.05
CA ASN A 174 -14.72 -5.30 7.91
C ASN A 174 -15.70 -6.48 7.72
N GLY A 175 -15.44 -7.38 6.76
CA GLY A 175 -16.15 -8.65 6.58
C GLY A 175 -15.41 -9.82 7.21
#